data_AF-A0A8I1ADT0-F1
#
_entry.id   AF-A0A8I1ADT0-F1
#
_cell.length_a   1.000
_cell.length_b   1.000
_cell.length_c   1.000
_cell.angle_alpha   90.00
_cell.angle_beta   90.00
_cell.angle_gamma   90.00
#
_symmetry.space_group_name_H-M   'P 1'
#
loop_
_entity.id
_entity.type
_entity.pdbx_description
1 polymer ?
#
loop_
_entity_poly.entity_id
_entity_poly.type
_entity_poly.pdbx_seq_one_letter_code
_entity_poly.pdbx_strand_id
1 'polypeptide(L)'
;MIKIRNFPENARITFLGSIFKDHKNSEWNIHIGLENHYTHLPDYEKYMVKHARFSNMPLLAKNRRFNQTKEIPSYNESIITIQIDDFNNWKITTNKSGQYIFSYIVSDLKGTYKDIQIHLPHIELARVLFFHNAYLSKAALDQRKLTTEYYIVPEEHQTIIHVHEFCRFPPNQYDSVGMRRLLSWILLDTEARASYESISKHFSIEQVKTKTQTFWNFNFAPPSLIGAEITMKVYFSEKSQQYYVNEIIGIANLPTDISNEVIFCSPKFTVKNSYEKTGGNSGGRNTSNDDPTIDDEKEADSDRKITQIESPKITMSLASPYETKKATLKRSGKKGIPNHNDVEILPDHSVSTGEATIFGEIGRGEFENVHDDSDDLAFFMKRFEAFKVMVEQFASQHRIQPIIHVHKLPAVNRSKLHRTHDGNPRCIIEVQLSFQGKKFVILEIDTSDNLKPLSTLILKISDTDIWNAHFPTFRKQIVKRSLRWPTAKSLQDIGIRKTFNHPRNLVEMAESDEEFKNWGRRFGEVLETLY
;
A
#
# COMPACT_ATOMS: atom_id res chain seq x y z
N MET A 1 15.93 6.66 -9.41
CA MET A 1 15.33 8.00 -9.47
C MET A 1 14.33 8.04 -10.61
N ILE A 2 13.14 8.61 -10.37
CA ILE A 2 12.06 8.66 -11.36
C ILE A 2 12.45 9.52 -12.56
N LYS A 3 12.27 8.96 -13.77
CA LYS A 3 12.51 9.67 -15.03
C LYS A 3 11.22 9.85 -15.82
N ILE A 4 11.00 11.05 -16.36
CA ILE A 4 9.92 11.37 -17.31
C ILE A 4 10.59 11.93 -18.57
N ARG A 5 10.41 11.26 -19.72
CA ARG A 5 11.16 11.51 -20.96
C ARG A 5 11.09 12.96 -21.43
N ASN A 6 9.93 13.60 -21.29
CA ASN A 6 9.67 14.96 -21.79
C ASN A 6 10.09 16.07 -20.81
N PHE A 7 10.63 15.73 -19.64
CA PHE A 7 11.07 16.70 -18.65
C PHE A 7 12.56 17.00 -18.81
N PRO A 8 13.02 18.25 -18.59
CA PRO A 8 14.45 18.54 -18.48
C PRO A 8 15.08 17.79 -17.29
N GLU A 9 16.41 17.65 -17.28
CA GLU A 9 17.08 17.12 -16.10
C GLU A 9 16.96 18.06 -14.91
N ASN A 10 16.87 17.48 -13.70
CA ASN A 10 16.72 18.19 -12.44
C ASN A 10 15.49 19.11 -12.36
N ALA A 11 14.50 18.91 -13.24
CA ALA A 11 13.30 19.74 -13.32
C ALA A 11 12.48 19.66 -12.04
N ARG A 12 12.15 20.82 -11.48
CA ARG A 12 11.30 20.95 -10.28
C ARG A 12 9.90 21.40 -10.67
N ILE A 13 8.88 20.74 -10.15
CA ILE A 13 7.50 21.20 -10.33
C ILE A 13 7.28 22.51 -9.54
N THR A 14 6.87 23.56 -10.25
CA THR A 14 6.52 24.87 -9.66
C THR A 14 5.02 25.06 -9.51
N PHE A 15 4.21 24.50 -10.40
CA PHE A 15 2.76 24.46 -10.29
C PHE A 15 2.15 23.30 -11.11
N LEU A 16 0.93 22.93 -10.74
CA LEU A 16 0.04 22.08 -11.53
C LEU A 16 -1.09 22.95 -12.06
N GLY A 17 -1.37 22.86 -13.36
CA GLY A 17 -2.34 23.68 -14.08
C GLY A 17 -3.57 22.91 -14.52
N SER A 18 -4.21 23.38 -15.59
CA SER A 18 -5.43 22.77 -16.13
C SER A 18 -5.17 21.37 -16.67
N ILE A 19 -6.13 20.49 -16.44
CA ILE A 19 -6.26 19.19 -17.09
C ILE A 19 -6.78 19.42 -18.51
N PHE A 20 -6.25 18.72 -19.51
CA PHE A 20 -6.64 18.92 -20.90
C PHE A 20 -6.51 17.64 -21.72
N LYS A 21 -7.21 17.61 -22.85
CA LYS A 21 -7.12 16.55 -23.85
C LYS A 21 -7.27 17.16 -25.24
N ASP A 22 -6.28 16.91 -26.09
CA ASP A 22 -6.36 17.26 -27.51
C ASP A 22 -7.37 16.36 -28.21
N HIS A 23 -8.10 16.88 -29.19
CA HIS A 23 -9.08 16.09 -29.94
C HIS A 23 -8.46 14.94 -30.75
N LYS A 24 -7.14 14.97 -30.96
CA LYS A 24 -6.37 13.92 -31.63
C LYS A 24 -5.78 12.90 -30.67
N ASN A 25 -5.72 13.20 -29.37
CA ASN A 25 -5.14 12.34 -28.35
C ASN A 25 -6.23 11.59 -27.61
N SER A 26 -5.95 10.35 -27.21
CA SER A 26 -6.88 9.49 -26.46
C SER A 26 -6.86 9.78 -24.95
N GLU A 27 -5.78 10.36 -24.44
CA GLU A 27 -5.51 10.48 -23.01
C GLU A 27 -5.67 11.90 -22.45
N TRP A 28 -6.03 11.98 -21.16
CA TRP A 28 -6.03 13.23 -20.41
C TRP A 28 -4.63 13.56 -19.89
N ASN A 29 -4.24 14.80 -20.04
CA ASN A 29 -2.97 15.37 -19.59
C ASN A 29 -3.20 16.50 -18.60
N ILE A 30 -2.17 16.89 -17.87
CA ILE A 30 -2.17 18.06 -16.98
C ILE A 30 -1.00 18.98 -17.33
N HIS A 31 -1.25 20.29 -17.37
CA HIS A 31 -0.20 21.28 -17.52
C HIS A 31 0.68 21.33 -16.26
N ILE A 32 1.99 21.38 -16.44
CA ILE A 32 2.96 21.38 -15.35
C ILE A 32 3.95 22.50 -15.59
N GLY A 33 4.04 23.41 -14.62
CA GLY A 33 5.15 24.36 -14.56
C GLY A 33 6.40 23.68 -14.06
N LEU A 34 7.49 23.83 -14.79
CA LEU A 34 8.80 23.29 -14.42
C LEU A 34 9.79 24.44 -14.27
N GLU A 35 10.59 24.41 -13.20
CA GLU A 35 11.83 25.16 -13.12
C GLU A 35 12.98 24.26 -13.60
N ASN A 36 13.68 24.73 -14.64
CA ASN A 36 14.90 24.12 -15.13
C ASN A 36 16.09 24.63 -14.29
N HIS A 37 16.95 23.72 -13.86
CA HIS A 37 18.10 24.05 -13.02
C HIS A 37 19.37 24.42 -13.81
N TYR A 38 19.36 24.33 -15.14
CA TYR A 38 20.53 24.55 -15.99
C TYR A 38 20.83 26.01 -16.34
N THR A 39 21.68 26.69 -15.59
CA THR A 39 21.99 28.12 -15.80
C THR A 39 22.89 28.47 -16.99
N HIS A 40 23.31 27.51 -17.84
CA HIS A 40 24.43 27.71 -18.78
C HIS A 40 24.17 27.31 -20.25
N LEU A 41 22.94 26.94 -20.62
CA LEU A 41 22.62 26.61 -22.02
C LEU A 41 22.18 27.86 -22.82
N PRO A 42 22.54 28.00 -24.11
CA PRO A 42 22.16 29.14 -24.94
C PRO A 42 20.64 29.35 -25.06
N ASP A 43 19.86 28.26 -25.06
CA ASP A 43 18.39 28.24 -25.10
C ASP A 43 17.76 28.04 -23.70
N TYR A 44 18.45 28.50 -22.65
CA TYR A 44 17.98 28.29 -21.28
C TYR A 44 16.70 29.08 -20.97
N GLU A 45 15.60 28.35 -20.80
CA GLU A 45 14.39 28.86 -20.17
C GLU A 45 14.34 28.39 -18.71
N LYS A 46 14.48 29.34 -17.75
CA LYS A 46 14.42 29.02 -16.31
C LYS A 46 13.09 28.39 -15.92
N TYR A 47 11.99 28.88 -16.48
CA TYR A 47 10.65 28.37 -16.21
C TYR A 47 9.98 28.01 -17.52
N MET A 48 9.43 26.81 -17.62
CA MET A 48 8.72 26.34 -18.81
C MET A 48 7.43 25.64 -18.41
N VAL A 49 6.48 25.58 -19.35
CA VAL A 49 5.27 24.78 -19.20
C VAL A 49 5.41 23.54 -20.06
N LYS A 50 5.31 22.38 -19.42
CA LYS A 50 5.20 21.07 -20.06
C LYS A 50 3.87 20.44 -19.67
N HIS A 51 3.66 19.20 -20.06
CA HIS A 51 2.54 18.41 -19.58
C HIS A 51 3.03 17.02 -19.19
N ALA A 52 2.22 16.33 -18.41
CA ALA A 52 2.32 14.90 -18.21
C ALA A 52 0.91 14.30 -18.28
N ARG A 53 0.80 13.00 -18.49
CA ARG A 53 -0.49 12.31 -18.41
C ARG A 53 -1.09 12.46 -17.02
N PHE A 54 -2.41 12.58 -16.94
CA PHE A 54 -3.13 12.65 -15.67
C PHE A 54 -2.98 11.36 -14.86
N SER A 55 -2.72 10.22 -15.51
CA SER A 55 -2.33 8.98 -14.84
C SER A 55 -1.05 9.08 -14.01
N ASN A 56 -0.21 10.10 -14.23
CA ASN A 56 1.00 10.35 -13.44
C ASN A 56 0.72 11.12 -12.14
N MET A 57 -0.52 11.51 -11.84
CA MET A 57 -0.88 12.24 -10.61
C MET A 57 -0.27 11.68 -9.31
N PRO A 58 -0.11 10.36 -9.09
CA PRO A 58 0.55 9.85 -7.88
C PRO A 58 1.97 10.43 -7.66
N LEU A 59 2.64 10.85 -8.75
CA LEU A 59 3.96 11.47 -8.75
C LEU A 59 3.95 12.99 -8.62
N LEU A 60 2.87 13.65 -9.03
CA LEU A 60 2.87 15.08 -9.29
C LEU A 60 2.48 15.87 -8.04
N ALA A 61 3.48 16.29 -7.28
CA ALA A 61 3.33 17.26 -6.19
C ALA A 61 4.30 18.43 -6.41
N LYS A 62 3.95 19.61 -5.89
CA LYS A 62 4.79 20.79 -6.06
C LYS A 62 6.13 20.58 -5.33
N ASN A 63 7.19 21.18 -5.86
CA ASN A 63 8.57 21.04 -5.40
C ASN A 63 9.22 19.66 -5.57
N ARG A 64 8.49 18.64 -6.02
CA ARG A 64 9.13 17.38 -6.45
C ARG A 64 10.04 17.63 -7.65
N ARG A 65 11.16 16.90 -7.68
CA ARG A 65 12.17 16.95 -8.74
C ARG A 65 12.19 15.64 -9.53
N PHE A 66 12.38 15.77 -10.83
CA PHE A 66 12.43 14.65 -11.77
C PHE A 66 13.73 14.69 -12.55
N ASN A 67 14.09 13.55 -13.16
CA ASN A 67 15.28 13.42 -14.00
C ASN A 67 16.55 13.92 -13.27
N GLN A 68 16.66 13.61 -11.97
CA GLN A 68 17.76 14.09 -11.16
C GLN A 68 19.07 13.43 -11.61
N THR A 69 20.05 14.26 -11.96
CA THR A 69 21.42 13.83 -12.31
C THR A 69 22.42 14.17 -11.21
N LYS A 70 22.00 14.97 -10.23
CA LYS A 70 22.77 15.31 -9.02
C LYS A 70 21.82 15.47 -7.83
N GLU A 71 22.39 15.32 -6.64
CA GLU A 71 21.69 15.64 -5.41
C GLU A 71 21.54 17.17 -5.29
N ILE A 72 20.30 17.63 -5.16
CA ILE A 72 19.97 19.04 -4.98
C ILE A 72 19.24 19.15 -3.66
N PRO A 73 19.69 20.03 -2.73
CA PRO A 73 19.02 20.23 -1.46
C PRO A 73 17.53 20.53 -1.63
N SER A 74 16.73 20.04 -0.68
CA SER A 74 15.32 20.39 -0.61
C SER A 74 15.16 21.90 -0.43
N TYR A 75 14.04 22.44 -0.91
CA TYR A 75 13.68 23.83 -0.68
C TYR A 75 13.44 24.05 0.83
N ASN A 76 13.59 25.27 1.33
CA ASN A 76 13.28 25.61 2.72
C ASN A 76 11.77 25.44 2.97
N GLU A 77 11.37 24.25 3.38
CA GLU A 77 9.99 23.86 3.69
C GLU A 77 9.91 23.48 5.16
N SER A 78 8.79 23.85 5.79
CA SER A 78 8.44 23.37 7.12
C SER A 78 7.46 22.22 7.01
N ILE A 79 7.54 21.28 7.95
CA ILE A 79 6.54 20.22 8.10
C ILE A 79 5.61 20.61 9.24
N ILE A 80 4.32 20.67 8.96
CA ILE A 80 3.26 20.90 9.95
C ILE A 80 2.25 19.77 9.88
N THR A 81 1.57 19.53 11.00
CA THR A 81 0.45 18.60 11.08
C THR A 81 -0.74 19.34 11.67
N ILE A 82 -1.87 19.30 10.98
CA ILE A 82 -3.10 19.93 11.45
C ILE A 82 -4.17 18.86 11.65
N GLN A 83 -5.07 19.08 12.60
CA GLN A 83 -6.33 18.35 12.67
C GLN A 83 -7.41 19.11 11.90
N ILE A 84 -8.19 18.39 11.11
CA ILE A 84 -9.28 18.95 10.31
C ILE A 84 -10.53 19.07 11.19
N ASP A 85 -11.11 20.27 11.18
CA ASP A 85 -12.38 20.56 11.83
C ASP A 85 -13.56 20.10 10.96
N ASP A 86 -13.63 20.59 9.72
CA ASP A 86 -14.50 20.14 8.63
C ASP A 86 -14.10 20.89 7.35
N PHE A 87 -13.69 20.17 6.29
CA PHE A 87 -13.34 20.81 5.02
C PHE A 87 -14.47 21.62 4.38
N ASN A 88 -15.74 21.34 4.72
CA ASN A 88 -16.87 22.13 4.23
C ASN A 88 -16.86 23.58 4.75
N ASN A 89 -16.15 23.85 5.86
CA ASN A 89 -15.98 25.20 6.41
C ASN A 89 -14.84 25.98 5.74
N TRP A 90 -14.00 25.33 4.94
CA TRP A 90 -12.84 25.97 4.34
C TRP A 90 -13.23 26.84 3.16
N LYS A 91 -12.72 28.06 3.12
CA LYS A 91 -13.04 29.00 2.04
C LYS A 91 -12.39 28.55 0.74
N ILE A 92 -13.19 28.36 -0.30
CA ILE A 92 -12.70 28.06 -1.64
C ILE A 92 -12.36 29.36 -2.37
N THR A 93 -11.14 29.44 -2.91
CA THR A 93 -10.64 30.56 -3.72
C THR A 93 -9.95 30.02 -4.97
N THR A 94 -9.59 30.90 -5.90
CA THR A 94 -8.80 30.54 -7.09
C THR A 94 -7.48 31.28 -7.11
N ASN A 95 -6.40 30.61 -7.48
CA ASN A 95 -5.12 31.28 -7.71
C ASN A 95 -5.07 31.99 -9.08
N LYS A 96 -3.95 32.64 -9.37
CA LYS A 96 -3.71 33.35 -10.64
C LYS A 96 -3.81 32.46 -11.89
N SER A 97 -3.59 31.15 -11.75
CA SER A 97 -3.75 30.17 -12.83
C SER A 97 -5.16 29.54 -12.87
N GLY A 98 -6.11 30.08 -12.11
CA GLY A 98 -7.50 29.62 -12.08
C GLY A 98 -7.71 28.28 -11.37
N GLN A 99 -6.71 27.76 -10.65
CA GLN A 99 -6.83 26.52 -9.89
C GLN A 99 -7.48 26.78 -8.54
N TYR A 100 -8.35 25.88 -8.12
CA TYR A 100 -9.07 25.97 -6.85
C TYR A 100 -8.17 25.65 -5.65
N ILE A 101 -8.34 26.42 -4.58
CA ILE A 101 -7.56 26.38 -3.35
C ILE A 101 -8.51 26.51 -2.15
N PHE A 102 -8.33 25.62 -1.17
CA PHE A 102 -8.91 25.76 0.16
C PHE A 102 -8.07 26.70 1.01
N SER A 103 -8.72 27.65 1.68
CA SER A 103 -8.12 28.68 2.51
C SER A 103 -8.76 28.65 3.89
N TYR A 104 -7.98 28.43 4.95
CA TYR A 104 -8.48 28.42 6.32
C TYR A 104 -7.41 28.83 7.35
N ILE A 105 -7.84 29.19 8.55
CA ILE A 105 -6.95 29.50 9.67
C ILE A 105 -6.81 28.22 10.50
N VAL A 106 -5.58 27.78 10.71
CA VAL A 106 -5.28 26.51 11.38
C VAL A 106 -4.17 26.69 12.41
N SER A 107 -4.10 25.77 13.36
CA SER A 107 -2.97 25.65 14.28
C SER A 107 -2.32 24.27 14.13
N ASP A 108 -0.99 24.25 14.18
CA ASP A 108 -0.21 23.01 14.14
C ASP A 108 -0.35 22.24 15.46
N LEU A 109 -0.46 20.91 15.38
CA LEU A 109 -0.65 20.04 16.54
C LEU A 109 0.52 20.08 17.53
N LYS A 110 1.74 20.39 17.06
CA LYS A 110 2.90 20.57 17.94
C LYS A 110 2.89 21.93 18.66
N GLY A 111 1.96 22.82 18.30
CA GLY A 111 1.84 24.16 18.86
C GLY A 111 2.89 25.16 18.37
N THR A 112 3.70 24.79 17.38
CA THR A 112 4.77 25.64 16.82
C THR A 112 4.20 26.82 16.05
N TYR A 113 3.14 26.57 15.29
CA TYR A 113 2.43 27.56 14.49
C TYR A 113 0.99 27.65 14.99
N LYS A 114 0.54 28.87 15.31
CA LYS A 114 -0.81 29.13 15.81
C LYS A 114 -1.50 30.16 14.94
N ASP A 115 -2.78 29.92 14.66
CA ASP A 115 -3.65 30.80 13.88
C ASP A 115 -3.04 31.25 12.55
N ILE A 116 -2.41 30.30 11.84
CA ILE A 116 -1.80 30.55 10.54
C ILE A 116 -2.82 30.39 9.41
N GLN A 117 -2.81 31.33 8.47
CA GLN A 117 -3.60 31.21 7.25
C GLN A 117 -2.89 30.25 6.28
N ILE A 118 -3.55 29.14 5.96
CA ILE A 118 -3.05 28.14 5.03
C ILE A 118 -3.82 28.16 3.71
N HIS A 119 -3.12 27.79 2.62
CA HIS A 119 -3.64 27.63 1.27
C HIS A 119 -3.30 26.24 0.72
N LEU A 120 -4.31 25.39 0.55
CA LEU A 120 -4.20 24.01 0.09
C LEU A 120 -4.82 23.84 -1.31
N PRO A 121 -4.05 23.47 -2.35
CA PRO A 121 -4.62 23.18 -3.67
C PRO A 121 -5.62 22.01 -3.65
N HIS A 122 -6.77 22.15 -4.32
CA HIS A 122 -7.76 21.07 -4.40
C HIS A 122 -7.17 19.78 -4.98
N ILE A 123 -6.40 19.92 -6.06
CA ILE A 123 -5.77 18.78 -6.74
C ILE A 123 -4.78 18.04 -5.84
N GLU A 124 -4.13 18.74 -4.91
CA GLU A 124 -3.19 18.13 -3.96
C GLU A 124 -3.94 17.29 -2.91
N LEU A 125 -5.07 17.80 -2.40
CA LEU A 125 -5.93 17.02 -1.51
C LEU A 125 -6.48 15.76 -2.21
N ALA A 126 -7.00 15.91 -3.44
CA ALA A 126 -7.49 14.76 -4.21
C ALA A 126 -6.38 13.76 -4.56
N ARG A 127 -5.15 14.23 -4.81
CA ARG A 127 -3.99 13.37 -5.06
C ARG A 127 -3.75 12.40 -3.91
N VAL A 128 -3.88 12.91 -2.69
CA VAL A 128 -3.59 12.18 -1.45
C VAL A 128 -4.77 11.35 -0.96
N LEU A 129 -6.00 11.71 -1.33
CA LEU A 129 -7.18 10.91 -1.00
C LEU A 129 -7.42 9.79 -2.02
N PHE A 130 -7.10 10.00 -3.30
CA PHE A 130 -7.64 9.18 -4.38
C PHE A 130 -6.61 8.74 -5.43
N PHE A 131 -5.64 9.59 -5.78
CA PHE A 131 -4.72 9.33 -6.90
C PHE A 131 -3.47 8.59 -6.45
N HIS A 132 -3.63 7.39 -5.88
CA HIS A 132 -2.50 6.55 -5.45
C HIS A 132 -1.98 5.59 -6.52
N ASN A 133 -2.71 5.45 -7.63
CA ASN A 133 -2.28 4.69 -8.80
C ASN A 133 -2.81 5.30 -10.11
N ALA A 134 -2.30 4.83 -11.24
CA ALA A 134 -2.62 5.38 -12.55
C ALA A 134 -4.10 5.14 -12.90
N TYR A 135 -4.64 3.98 -12.52
CA TYR A 135 -6.04 3.62 -12.76
C TYR A 135 -7.00 4.58 -12.03
N LEU A 136 -6.82 4.81 -10.72
CA LEU A 136 -7.72 5.64 -9.91
C LEU A 136 -7.68 7.10 -10.34
N SER A 137 -6.53 7.56 -10.85
CA SER A 137 -6.40 8.89 -11.44
C SER A 137 -7.26 9.01 -12.70
N LYS A 138 -7.15 8.06 -13.64
CA LYS A 138 -7.95 8.07 -14.88
C LYS A 138 -9.44 7.88 -14.62
N ALA A 139 -9.78 6.92 -13.76
CA ALA A 139 -11.16 6.55 -13.45
C ALA A 139 -11.96 7.70 -12.79
N ALA A 140 -11.28 8.62 -12.11
CA ALA A 140 -11.93 9.78 -11.48
C ALA A 140 -12.52 10.78 -12.49
N LEU A 141 -12.05 10.77 -13.74
CA LEU A 141 -12.60 11.63 -14.81
C LEU A 141 -13.76 10.97 -15.58
N ASP A 142 -14.06 9.69 -15.31
CA ASP A 142 -15.08 8.91 -16.01
C ASP A 142 -16.30 8.66 -15.11
N GLN A 143 -17.45 9.18 -15.52
CA GLN A 143 -18.67 9.09 -14.74
C GLN A 143 -19.14 7.62 -14.64
N ARG A 144 -19.43 7.16 -13.42
CA ARG A 144 -19.89 5.78 -13.11
C ARG A 144 -18.85 4.68 -13.40
N LYS A 145 -17.57 5.04 -13.61
CA LYS A 145 -16.50 4.07 -13.87
C LYS A 145 -16.42 2.98 -12.80
N LEU A 146 -16.39 3.38 -11.54
CA LEU A 146 -16.35 2.44 -10.41
C LEU A 146 -17.66 1.64 -10.28
N THR A 147 -18.82 2.26 -10.49
CA THR A 147 -20.12 1.55 -10.44
C THR A 147 -20.22 0.45 -11.50
N THR A 148 -19.57 0.64 -12.65
CA THR A 148 -19.59 -0.32 -13.76
C THR A 148 -18.62 -1.48 -13.53
N GLU A 149 -17.51 -1.23 -12.81
CA GLU A 149 -16.44 -2.21 -12.64
C GLU A 149 -16.49 -2.97 -11.29
N TYR A 150 -17.28 -2.50 -10.33
CA TYR A 150 -17.42 -3.10 -9.00
C TYR A 150 -18.89 -3.30 -8.64
N TYR A 151 -19.25 -4.55 -8.35
CA TYR A 151 -20.57 -4.91 -7.83
C TYR A 151 -20.45 -5.25 -6.34
N ILE A 152 -21.20 -4.54 -5.50
CA ILE A 152 -21.07 -4.58 -4.04
C ILE A 152 -22.28 -5.33 -3.45
N VAL A 153 -21.99 -6.34 -2.62
CA VAL A 153 -22.99 -7.17 -1.92
C VAL A 153 -22.75 -7.07 -0.42
N PRO A 154 -23.53 -6.27 0.31
CA PRO A 154 -23.46 -6.27 1.77
C PRO A 154 -24.10 -7.54 2.34
N GLU A 155 -23.43 -8.15 3.32
CA GLU A 155 -23.91 -9.27 4.12
C GLU A 155 -23.87 -8.91 5.62
N GLU A 156 -24.35 -9.80 6.50
CA GLU A 156 -24.54 -9.52 7.92
C GLU A 156 -23.25 -9.12 8.67
N HIS A 157 -22.11 -9.74 8.32
CA HIS A 157 -20.82 -9.53 8.98
C HIS A 157 -19.67 -9.16 8.03
N GLN A 158 -19.95 -9.08 6.73
CA GLN A 158 -18.96 -8.82 5.70
C GLN A 158 -19.58 -8.11 4.50
N THR A 159 -18.75 -7.48 3.68
CA THR A 159 -19.15 -6.88 2.40
C THR A 159 -18.33 -7.51 1.30
N ILE A 160 -18.99 -8.13 0.33
CA ILE A 160 -18.33 -8.74 -0.83
C ILE A 160 -18.31 -7.75 -1.99
N ILE A 161 -17.11 -7.48 -2.52
CA ILE A 161 -16.90 -6.64 -3.70
C ILE A 161 -16.50 -7.53 -4.87
N HIS A 162 -17.41 -7.73 -5.81
CA HIS A 162 -17.15 -8.43 -7.06
C HIS A 162 -16.51 -7.48 -8.07
N VAL A 163 -15.27 -7.79 -8.45
CA VAL A 163 -14.51 -7.06 -9.47
C VAL A 163 -14.85 -7.62 -10.84
N HIS A 164 -15.37 -6.76 -11.71
CA HIS A 164 -15.77 -7.14 -13.07
C HIS A 164 -14.58 -7.70 -13.88
N GLU A 165 -14.84 -8.66 -14.78
CA GLU A 165 -13.78 -9.31 -15.57
C GLU A 165 -13.00 -8.32 -16.45
N PHE A 166 -13.66 -7.27 -16.94
CA PHE A 166 -13.03 -6.21 -17.72
C PHE A 166 -12.47 -5.04 -16.89
N CYS A 167 -12.53 -5.11 -15.55
CA CYS A 167 -11.89 -4.11 -14.71
C CYS A 167 -10.39 -4.06 -15.01
N ARG A 168 -9.88 -2.85 -15.22
CA ARG A 168 -8.49 -2.59 -15.61
C ARG A 168 -7.59 -2.19 -14.43
N PHE A 169 -8.16 -2.20 -13.22
CA PHE A 169 -7.40 -2.13 -11.98
C PHE A 169 -6.43 -3.32 -11.92
N PRO A 170 -5.12 -3.08 -11.75
CA PRO A 170 -4.12 -4.14 -11.81
C PRO A 170 -4.36 -5.25 -10.77
N PRO A 171 -4.39 -6.54 -11.17
CA PRO A 171 -4.66 -7.62 -10.21
C PRO A 171 -3.65 -7.73 -9.06
N ASN A 172 -2.39 -7.33 -9.26
CA ASN A 172 -1.35 -7.34 -8.23
C ASN A 172 -1.56 -6.28 -7.14
N GLN A 173 -2.31 -5.21 -7.41
CA GLN A 173 -2.61 -4.16 -6.44
C GLN A 173 -3.50 -4.68 -5.30
N TYR A 174 -4.33 -5.69 -5.57
CA TYR A 174 -5.09 -6.40 -4.53
C TYR A 174 -4.22 -7.25 -3.60
N ASP A 175 -2.91 -7.44 -3.89
CA ASP A 175 -1.98 -8.09 -2.95
C ASP A 175 -1.55 -7.15 -1.81
N SER A 176 -1.86 -5.86 -1.89
CA SER A 176 -1.50 -4.84 -0.91
C SER A 176 -2.69 -4.51 -0.01
N VAL A 177 -2.52 -4.65 1.31
CA VAL A 177 -3.57 -4.33 2.30
C VAL A 177 -3.97 -2.87 2.20
N GLY A 178 -3.00 -1.96 2.16
CA GLY A 178 -3.25 -0.53 2.08
C GLY A 178 -4.03 -0.14 0.83
N MET A 179 -3.72 -0.74 -0.32
CA MET A 179 -4.47 -0.49 -1.55
C MET A 179 -5.88 -1.08 -1.50
N ARG A 180 -6.07 -2.27 -0.89
CA ARG A 180 -7.42 -2.82 -0.68
C ARG A 180 -8.25 -1.92 0.23
N ARG A 181 -7.67 -1.41 1.32
CA ARG A 181 -8.33 -0.47 2.25
C ARG A 181 -8.66 0.87 1.61
N LEU A 182 -7.72 1.45 0.86
CA LEU A 182 -7.98 2.65 0.09
C LEU A 182 -9.13 2.42 -0.89
N LEU A 183 -9.09 1.33 -1.67
CA LEU A 183 -10.12 1.03 -2.65
C LEU A 183 -11.48 0.77 -1.98
N SER A 184 -11.53 0.02 -0.88
CA SER A 184 -12.77 -0.18 -0.13
C SER A 184 -13.29 1.11 0.48
N TRP A 185 -12.41 1.98 0.99
CA TRP A 185 -12.79 3.31 1.48
C TRP A 185 -13.45 4.13 0.37
N ILE A 186 -12.83 4.21 -0.82
CA ILE A 186 -13.41 4.91 -1.98
C ILE A 186 -14.73 4.28 -2.45
N LEU A 187 -14.89 2.96 -2.34
CA LEU A 187 -16.06 2.24 -2.85
C LEU A 187 -17.25 2.23 -1.88
N LEU A 188 -16.99 2.16 -0.57
CA LEU A 188 -17.99 1.86 0.45
C LEU A 188 -18.28 3.04 1.37
N ASP A 189 -17.28 3.88 1.66
CA ASP A 189 -17.50 5.01 2.57
C ASP A 189 -18.37 6.08 1.91
N THR A 190 -19.42 6.50 2.61
CA THR A 190 -20.44 7.38 2.03
C THR A 190 -19.86 8.71 1.56
N GLU A 191 -19.05 9.38 2.39
CA GLU A 191 -18.47 10.68 2.05
C GLU A 191 -17.33 10.54 1.05
N ALA A 192 -16.45 9.55 1.23
CA ALA A 192 -15.34 9.30 0.32
C ALA A 192 -15.84 9.00 -1.09
N ARG A 193 -16.88 8.17 -1.21
CA ARG A 193 -17.48 7.82 -2.50
C ARG A 193 -18.10 9.03 -3.18
N ALA A 194 -18.90 9.79 -2.43
CA ALA A 194 -19.52 11.01 -2.95
C ALA A 194 -18.47 12.03 -3.41
N SER A 195 -17.40 12.20 -2.63
CA SER A 195 -16.27 13.06 -2.97
C SER A 195 -15.56 12.59 -4.25
N TYR A 196 -15.23 11.30 -4.38
CA TYR A 196 -14.58 10.77 -5.57
C TYR A 196 -15.43 10.95 -6.83
N GLU A 197 -16.73 10.62 -6.76
CA GLU A 197 -17.65 10.78 -7.90
C GLU A 197 -17.88 12.25 -8.28
N SER A 198 -17.76 13.17 -7.30
CA SER A 198 -17.88 14.60 -7.55
C SER A 198 -16.83 15.13 -8.54
N ILE A 199 -15.67 14.48 -8.67
CA ILE A 199 -14.62 14.85 -9.63
C ILE A 199 -15.17 14.79 -11.05
N SER A 200 -15.71 13.64 -11.46
CA SER A 200 -16.30 13.44 -12.80
C SER A 200 -17.52 14.35 -13.05
N LYS A 201 -18.27 14.67 -11.98
CA LYS A 201 -19.43 15.57 -12.04
C LYS A 201 -19.00 17.00 -12.33
N HIS A 202 -18.05 17.56 -11.57
CA HIS A 202 -17.52 18.89 -11.82
C HIS A 202 -16.82 18.96 -13.18
N PHE A 203 -15.99 17.95 -13.51
CA PHE A 203 -15.35 17.83 -14.81
C PHE A 203 -16.36 17.93 -15.97
N SER A 204 -17.48 17.20 -15.90
CA SER A 204 -18.48 17.19 -16.96
C SER A 204 -19.17 18.54 -17.18
N ILE A 205 -19.40 19.30 -16.09
CA ILE A 205 -20.13 20.57 -16.08
C ILE A 205 -19.21 21.76 -16.39
N GLU A 206 -17.97 21.74 -15.91
CA GLU A 206 -17.05 22.88 -15.93
C GLU A 206 -16.03 22.84 -17.08
N GLN A 207 -15.89 21.72 -17.79
CA GLN A 207 -14.96 21.61 -18.92
C GLN A 207 -15.26 22.64 -20.01
N VAL A 208 -14.21 23.23 -20.55
CA VAL A 208 -14.27 24.20 -21.64
C VAL A 208 -13.70 23.56 -22.91
N LYS A 209 -14.49 23.58 -23.98
CA LYS A 209 -14.11 23.05 -25.29
C LYS A 209 -13.66 24.17 -26.21
N THR A 210 -12.48 24.03 -26.78
CA THR A 210 -11.96 24.87 -27.86
C THR A 210 -11.98 24.11 -29.18
N LYS A 211 -11.48 24.70 -30.27
CA LYS A 211 -11.40 24.02 -31.57
C LYS A 211 -10.45 22.81 -31.55
N THR A 212 -9.41 22.84 -30.72
CA THR A 212 -8.32 21.87 -30.73
C THR A 212 -8.27 20.98 -29.50
N GLN A 213 -8.75 21.49 -28.36
CA GLN A 213 -8.62 20.84 -27.06
C GLN A 213 -9.85 21.06 -26.18
N THR A 214 -10.08 20.13 -25.27
CA THR A 214 -10.93 20.31 -24.09
C THR A 214 -10.02 20.52 -22.88
N PHE A 215 -10.34 21.49 -22.01
CA PHE A 215 -9.57 21.74 -20.79
C PHE A 215 -10.49 21.99 -19.59
N TRP A 216 -9.97 21.74 -18.39
CA TRP A 216 -10.69 21.87 -17.12
C TRP A 216 -9.71 22.23 -15.99
N ASN A 217 -10.12 23.13 -15.09
CA ASN A 217 -9.39 23.40 -13.86
C ASN A 217 -9.92 22.47 -12.77
N PHE A 218 -9.05 21.69 -12.16
CA PHE A 218 -9.48 20.61 -11.26
C PHE A 218 -10.31 21.13 -10.09
N ASN A 219 -11.50 20.58 -9.93
CA ASN A 219 -12.42 20.87 -8.85
C ASN A 219 -13.10 19.58 -8.37
N PHE A 220 -13.45 19.53 -7.08
CA PHE A 220 -14.21 18.44 -6.47
C PHE A 220 -14.79 18.92 -5.15
N ALA A 221 -15.81 18.21 -4.66
CA ALA A 221 -16.31 18.38 -3.30
C ALA A 221 -15.55 17.41 -2.38
N PRO A 222 -14.73 17.88 -1.42
CA PRO A 222 -14.00 17.00 -0.52
C PRO A 222 -14.94 16.32 0.49
N PRO A 223 -14.53 15.18 1.10
CA PRO A 223 -15.21 14.68 2.29
C PRO A 223 -14.93 15.63 3.47
N SER A 224 -15.77 15.59 4.52
CA SER A 224 -15.64 16.48 5.68
C SER A 224 -14.28 16.30 6.39
N LEU A 225 -13.83 15.05 6.49
CA LEU A 225 -12.59 14.63 7.14
C LEU A 225 -12.45 15.09 8.59
N ILE A 226 -13.57 15.29 9.29
CA ILE A 226 -13.60 15.72 10.69
C ILE A 226 -12.73 14.79 11.54
N GLY A 227 -11.79 15.38 12.29
CA GLY A 227 -10.89 14.67 13.19
C GLY A 227 -9.67 14.04 12.52
N ALA A 228 -9.60 14.00 11.18
CA ALA A 228 -8.42 13.54 10.46
C ALA A 228 -7.24 14.49 10.69
N GLU A 229 -6.03 13.94 10.65
CA GLU A 229 -4.79 14.71 10.78
C GLU A 229 -4.04 14.71 9.46
N ILE A 230 -3.71 15.89 8.94
CA ILE A 230 -2.98 16.02 7.67
C ILE A 230 -1.58 16.55 7.95
N THR A 231 -0.57 15.77 7.56
CA THR A 231 0.84 16.16 7.62
C THR A 231 1.30 16.65 6.26
N MET A 232 1.88 17.84 6.22
CA MET A 232 2.17 18.55 4.97
C MET A 232 3.48 19.33 5.02
N LYS A 233 4.11 19.45 3.85
CA LYS A 233 5.21 20.37 3.57
C LYS A 233 4.65 21.70 3.11
N VAL A 234 4.98 22.76 3.83
CA VAL A 234 4.53 24.12 3.58
C VAL A 234 5.70 25.06 3.34
N TYR A 235 5.46 26.09 2.53
CA TYR A 235 6.34 27.25 2.48
C TYR A 235 5.60 28.47 3.03
N PHE A 236 6.36 29.32 3.73
CA PHE A 236 5.89 30.62 4.18
C PHE A 236 6.18 31.68 3.11
N SER A 237 5.19 32.50 2.76
CA SER A 237 5.40 33.65 1.91
C SER A 237 5.49 34.92 2.74
N GLU A 238 6.67 35.53 2.81
CA GLU A 238 6.85 36.82 3.48
C GLU A 238 6.00 37.93 2.87
N LYS A 239 5.72 37.86 1.55
CA LYS A 239 4.94 38.87 0.85
C LYS A 239 3.47 38.89 1.29
N SER A 240 2.85 37.73 1.46
CA SER A 240 1.45 37.64 1.88
C SER A 240 1.29 37.37 3.38
N GLN A 241 2.38 37.02 4.09
CA GLN A 241 2.36 36.56 5.48
C GLN A 241 1.46 35.32 5.66
N GLN A 242 1.52 34.39 4.70
CA GLN A 242 0.64 33.21 4.64
C GLN A 242 1.43 31.96 4.27
N TYR A 243 0.86 30.80 4.63
CA TYR A 243 1.43 29.49 4.36
C TYR A 243 0.74 28.84 3.16
N TYR A 244 1.53 28.16 2.34
CA TYR A 244 1.06 27.49 1.14
C TYR A 244 1.58 26.06 1.12
N VAL A 245 0.67 25.13 0.87
CA VAL A 245 0.98 23.71 0.80
C VAL A 245 1.69 23.39 -0.52
N ASN A 246 2.83 22.72 -0.44
CA ASN A 246 3.51 22.16 -1.61
C ASN A 246 3.15 20.68 -1.79
N GLU A 247 3.09 19.93 -0.69
CA GLU A 247 2.86 18.49 -0.71
C GLU A 247 2.26 18.03 0.62
N ILE A 248 1.17 17.26 0.58
CA ILE A 248 0.71 16.44 1.70
C ILE A 248 1.45 15.09 1.62
N ILE A 249 2.04 14.70 2.76
CA ILE A 249 2.85 13.49 2.89
C ILE A 249 2.18 12.39 3.70
N GLY A 250 1.13 12.72 4.46
CA GLY A 250 0.32 11.72 5.11
C GLY A 250 -0.99 12.22 5.68
N ILE A 251 -1.92 11.29 5.87
CA ILE A 251 -3.21 11.47 6.52
C ILE A 251 -3.34 10.40 7.61
N ALA A 252 -3.55 10.82 8.86
CA ALA A 252 -3.86 9.93 9.96
C ALA A 252 -5.30 10.12 10.43
N ASN A 253 -5.83 9.13 11.14
CA ASN A 253 -7.20 9.16 11.65
C ASN A 253 -8.24 9.42 10.53
N LEU A 254 -8.04 8.82 9.36
CA LEU A 254 -8.97 8.95 8.24
C LEU A 254 -10.34 8.38 8.65
N PRO A 255 -11.41 9.19 8.71
CA PRO A 255 -12.71 8.73 9.16
C PRO A 255 -13.29 7.73 8.16
N THR A 256 -14.05 6.78 8.69
CA THR A 256 -14.77 5.81 7.87
C THR A 256 -16.03 5.30 8.55
N ASP A 257 -17.09 5.10 7.77
CA ASP A 257 -18.32 4.41 8.21
C ASP A 257 -18.27 2.88 8.02
N ILE A 258 -17.16 2.34 7.51
CA ILE A 258 -16.99 0.91 7.23
C ILE A 258 -16.63 0.16 8.52
N SER A 259 -17.53 -0.71 8.97
CA SER A 259 -17.32 -1.55 10.16
C SER A 259 -17.03 -3.02 9.87
N ASN A 260 -17.42 -3.50 8.69
CA ASN A 260 -17.42 -4.92 8.37
C ASN A 260 -16.15 -5.35 7.61
N GLU A 261 -15.85 -6.65 7.64
CA GLU A 261 -14.81 -7.22 6.80
C GLU A 261 -15.15 -7.01 5.32
N VAL A 262 -14.16 -6.66 4.50
CA VAL A 262 -14.34 -6.46 3.05
C VAL A 262 -13.61 -7.54 2.26
N ILE A 263 -14.33 -8.25 1.40
CA ILE A 263 -13.77 -9.35 0.58
C ILE A 263 -13.85 -8.99 -0.90
N PHE A 264 -12.69 -8.89 -1.56
CA PHE A 264 -12.60 -8.69 -2.99
C PHE A 264 -12.61 -10.04 -3.72
N CYS A 265 -13.55 -10.19 -4.66
CA CYS A 265 -13.76 -11.38 -5.46
C CYS A 265 -13.52 -11.09 -6.95
N SER A 266 -12.69 -11.90 -7.61
CA SER A 266 -12.48 -11.80 -9.06
C SER A 266 -12.15 -13.17 -9.65
N PRO A 267 -12.62 -13.50 -10.87
CA PRO A 267 -12.18 -14.71 -11.56
C PRO A 267 -10.67 -14.71 -11.87
N LYS A 268 -10.02 -13.53 -11.85
CA LYS A 268 -8.58 -13.35 -12.06
C LYS A 268 -7.75 -13.71 -10.82
N PHE A 269 -8.35 -13.78 -9.63
CA PHE A 269 -7.64 -14.06 -8.38
C PHE A 269 -7.39 -15.57 -8.25
N THR A 270 -6.35 -16.06 -8.92
CA THR A 270 -6.02 -17.49 -8.94
C THR A 270 -4.74 -17.80 -8.20
N VAL A 271 -4.70 -18.96 -7.54
CA VAL A 271 -3.51 -19.52 -6.89
C VAL A 271 -3.24 -20.91 -7.47
N LYS A 272 -1.97 -21.20 -7.77
CA LYS A 272 -1.55 -22.51 -8.27
C LYS A 272 -1.57 -23.54 -7.14
N ASN A 273 -2.21 -24.68 -7.38
CA ASN A 273 -2.09 -25.85 -6.51
C ASN A 273 -0.76 -26.58 -6.76
N SER A 274 0.34 -26.14 -6.16
CA SER A 274 1.50 -27.03 -6.01
C SER A 274 2.33 -26.72 -4.76
N TYR A 275 2.53 -27.76 -3.94
CA TYR A 275 3.67 -27.89 -3.02
C TYR A 275 4.95 -28.10 -3.85
N GLU A 276 5.30 -27.16 -4.72
CA GLU A 276 6.55 -27.27 -5.44
C GLU A 276 7.70 -27.07 -4.46
N LYS A 277 8.48 -28.14 -4.27
CA LYS A 277 9.84 -28.03 -3.76
C LYS A 277 10.51 -26.95 -4.61
N THR A 278 10.80 -25.79 -4.02
CA THR A 278 11.64 -24.75 -4.61
C THR A 278 13.07 -25.30 -4.70
N GLY A 279 13.28 -26.18 -5.66
CA GLY A 279 14.55 -26.71 -6.12
C GLY A 279 14.51 -26.67 -7.63
N GLY A 280 14.75 -25.47 -8.18
CA GLY A 280 14.74 -25.21 -9.61
C GLY A 280 15.62 -24.00 -9.87
N ASN A 281 16.59 -24.19 -10.75
CA ASN A 281 17.67 -23.27 -11.09
C ASN A 281 17.24 -21.80 -11.18
N SER A 282 18.08 -20.96 -10.60
CA SER A 282 18.15 -19.52 -10.82
C SER A 282 18.46 -19.22 -12.29
N GLY A 283 17.42 -19.12 -13.12
CA GLY A 283 17.46 -18.52 -14.45
C GLY A 283 16.88 -17.11 -14.41
N GLY A 284 17.58 -16.15 -15.03
CA GLY A 284 17.10 -14.77 -15.21
C GLY A 284 17.58 -13.81 -14.11
N ARG A 285 18.88 -13.49 -14.15
CA ARG A 285 19.43 -12.30 -13.50
C ARG A 285 18.87 -11.09 -14.25
N ASN A 286 17.77 -10.50 -13.79
CA ASN A 286 17.43 -9.13 -14.23
C ASN A 286 18.49 -8.21 -13.63
N THR A 287 19.53 -7.95 -14.41
CA THR A 287 20.57 -6.96 -14.18
C THR A 287 20.18 -5.64 -14.84
N SER A 288 19.07 -5.04 -14.43
CA SER A 288 18.92 -3.60 -14.53
C SER A 288 18.33 -3.12 -13.21
N ASN A 289 19.19 -2.58 -12.35
CA ASN A 289 18.83 -1.80 -11.16
C ASN A 289 18.32 -0.39 -11.54
N ASP A 290 17.96 -0.18 -12.81
CA ASP A 290 17.52 1.12 -13.28
C ASP A 290 15.99 1.20 -13.15
N ASP A 291 15.52 2.36 -12.68
CA ASP A 291 14.09 2.66 -12.58
C ASP A 291 13.51 2.97 -13.96
N PRO A 292 12.30 2.49 -14.27
CA PRO A 292 11.68 2.70 -15.57
C PRO A 292 11.54 4.18 -15.91
N THR A 293 11.75 4.51 -17.19
CA THR A 293 11.52 5.87 -17.69
C THR A 293 10.08 5.99 -18.17
N ILE A 294 9.34 6.99 -17.71
CA ILE A 294 7.97 7.23 -18.16
C ILE A 294 8.01 7.93 -19.51
N ASP A 295 7.35 7.35 -20.51
CA ASP A 295 7.17 7.91 -21.84
C ASP A 295 5.67 8.13 -22.10
N ASP A 296 5.27 9.40 -21.97
CA ASP A 296 3.87 9.84 -22.12
C ASP A 296 3.44 10.00 -23.59
N GLU A 297 4.35 9.84 -24.56
CA GLU A 297 4.03 9.92 -25.98
C GLU A 297 3.63 8.55 -26.58
N LYS A 298 3.98 7.45 -25.90
CA LYS A 298 3.73 6.08 -26.38
C LYS A 298 2.61 5.38 -25.63
N GLU A 299 1.86 4.54 -26.33
CA GLU A 299 0.79 3.75 -25.70
C GLU A 299 1.33 2.50 -24.98
N ALA A 300 0.65 2.12 -23.89
CA ALA A 300 0.98 0.90 -23.16
C ALA A 300 0.40 -0.32 -23.88
N ASP A 301 1.18 -1.39 -23.96
CA ASP A 301 0.79 -2.67 -24.55
C ASP A 301 0.09 -3.55 -23.50
N SER A 302 -1.11 -4.03 -23.81
CA SER A 302 -1.90 -4.90 -22.92
C SER A 302 -1.29 -6.28 -22.68
N ASP A 303 -0.45 -6.75 -23.61
CA ASP A 303 0.15 -8.08 -23.54
C ASP A 303 1.48 -8.06 -22.77
N ARG A 304 2.04 -6.87 -22.53
CA ARG A 304 3.27 -6.69 -21.75
C ARG A 304 3.00 -6.70 -20.24
N LYS A 305 3.99 -7.16 -19.48
CA LYS A 305 3.94 -7.16 -18.02
C LYS A 305 3.85 -5.74 -17.47
N ILE A 306 3.07 -5.59 -16.40
CA ILE A 306 3.01 -4.35 -15.62
C ILE A 306 4.32 -4.20 -14.84
N THR A 307 4.97 -3.06 -15.02
CA THR A 307 6.17 -2.65 -14.30
C THR A 307 5.79 -1.67 -13.20
N GLN A 308 6.19 -1.97 -11.97
CA GLN A 308 5.97 -1.07 -10.84
C GLN A 308 6.95 0.09 -10.90
N ILE A 309 6.43 1.32 -10.78
CA ILE A 309 7.23 2.54 -10.71
C ILE A 309 7.38 2.89 -9.23
N GLU A 310 8.61 2.85 -8.73
CA GLU A 310 8.93 3.28 -7.37
C GLU A 310 8.70 4.78 -7.23
N SER A 311 7.94 5.18 -6.21
CA SER A 311 7.70 6.59 -5.93
C SER A 311 7.36 6.87 -4.47
N PRO A 312 7.46 8.14 -4.02
CA PRO A 312 7.18 8.49 -2.64
C PRO A 312 5.77 8.08 -2.24
N LYS A 313 5.69 7.19 -1.25
CA LYS A 313 4.41 6.73 -0.70
C LYS A 313 3.82 7.79 0.22
N ILE A 314 2.50 7.77 0.27
CA ILE A 314 1.72 8.59 1.18
C ILE A 314 1.36 7.73 2.38
N THR A 315 1.69 8.19 3.59
CA THR A 315 1.26 7.51 4.81
C THR A 315 -0.24 7.73 5.00
N MET A 316 -0.97 6.64 5.24
CA MET A 316 -2.40 6.67 5.51
C MET A 316 -2.70 5.79 6.73
N SER A 317 -3.52 6.26 7.65
CA SER A 317 -4.11 5.40 8.69
C SER A 317 -5.60 5.69 8.86
N LEU A 318 -6.39 4.63 8.98
CA LEU A 318 -7.82 4.72 9.26
C LEU A 318 -8.03 5.00 10.75
N ALA A 319 -9.00 5.85 11.07
CA ALA A 319 -9.44 6.07 12.45
C ALA A 319 -10.01 4.78 13.07
N SER A 320 -10.62 3.93 12.25
CA SER A 320 -11.14 2.62 12.62
C SER A 320 -10.81 1.61 11.52
N PRO A 321 -9.66 0.93 11.62
CA PRO A 321 -9.24 -0.03 10.60
C PRO A 321 -10.19 -1.24 10.56
N TYR A 322 -10.40 -1.78 9.36
CA TYR A 322 -11.20 -2.99 9.12
C TYR A 322 -10.40 -4.04 8.34
N GLU A 323 -10.79 -5.32 8.42
CA GLU A 323 -10.12 -6.41 7.72
C GLU A 323 -10.47 -6.39 6.23
N THR A 324 -9.47 -6.63 5.38
CA THR A 324 -9.68 -6.80 3.94
C THR A 324 -9.04 -8.09 3.46
N LYS A 325 -9.76 -8.81 2.59
CA LYS A 325 -9.31 -10.08 2.02
C LYS A 325 -9.45 -10.07 0.51
N LYS A 326 -8.57 -10.82 -0.15
CA LYS A 326 -8.71 -11.19 -1.57
C LYS A 326 -9.14 -12.65 -1.65
N ALA A 327 -10.36 -12.91 -2.11
CA ALA A 327 -10.85 -14.26 -2.33
C ALA A 327 -10.08 -14.91 -3.48
N THR A 328 -9.41 -16.04 -3.21
CA THR A 328 -8.58 -16.73 -4.21
C THR A 328 -9.20 -18.05 -4.64
N LEU A 329 -9.24 -18.27 -5.95
CA LEU A 329 -9.67 -19.51 -6.58
C LEU A 329 -8.47 -20.45 -6.74
N LYS A 330 -8.53 -21.61 -6.06
CA LYS A 330 -7.55 -22.68 -6.23
C LYS A 330 -7.73 -23.34 -7.60
N ARG A 331 -6.71 -23.28 -8.47
CA ARG A 331 -6.72 -24.02 -9.74
C ARG A 331 -5.78 -25.23 -9.65
N SER A 332 -6.30 -26.40 -10.02
CA SER A 332 -5.49 -27.58 -10.29
C SER A 332 -4.60 -27.29 -11.51
N GLY A 333 -3.28 -27.32 -11.33
CA GLY A 333 -2.36 -27.07 -12.42
C GLY A 333 -2.42 -28.19 -13.44
N LYS A 334 -2.87 -27.92 -14.67
CA LYS A 334 -2.36 -28.69 -15.81
C LYS A 334 -0.90 -28.27 -16.00
N LYS A 335 0.01 -29.24 -16.15
CA LYS A 335 1.38 -28.97 -16.61
C LYS A 335 1.27 -28.21 -17.93
N GLY A 336 1.49 -26.90 -17.89
CA GLY A 336 1.73 -26.15 -19.11
C GLY A 336 3.02 -26.69 -19.72
N ILE A 337 2.96 -27.12 -20.97
CA ILE A 337 4.15 -27.25 -21.80
C ILE A 337 4.77 -25.84 -21.82
N PRO A 338 6.05 -25.66 -21.44
CA PRO A 338 6.69 -24.37 -21.56
C PRO A 338 6.62 -23.98 -23.03
N ASN A 339 5.87 -22.94 -23.38
CA ASN A 339 6.00 -22.36 -24.70
C ASN A 339 7.40 -21.75 -24.75
N HIS A 340 8.30 -22.42 -25.44
CA HIS A 340 9.71 -22.06 -25.52
C HIS A 340 9.99 -20.97 -26.57
N ASN A 341 8.96 -20.23 -26.99
CA ASN A 341 9.02 -19.20 -28.02
C ASN A 341 8.65 -17.79 -27.51
N ASP A 342 8.74 -17.54 -26.21
CA ASP A 342 8.79 -16.16 -25.74
C ASP A 342 10.24 -15.69 -25.91
N VAL A 343 10.54 -15.07 -27.05
CA VAL A 343 11.71 -14.22 -27.17
C VAL A 343 11.52 -13.15 -26.11
N GLU A 344 12.28 -13.21 -25.00
CA GLU A 344 12.47 -12.07 -24.11
C GLU A 344 13.21 -11.00 -24.93
N ILE A 345 12.45 -10.25 -25.72
CA ILE A 345 12.90 -8.96 -26.23
C ILE A 345 13.18 -8.16 -24.97
N LEU A 346 14.45 -7.78 -24.79
CA LEU A 346 14.87 -6.87 -23.73
C LEU A 346 13.85 -5.74 -23.68
N PRO A 347 13.08 -5.59 -22.60
CA PRO A 347 12.03 -4.58 -22.57
C PRO A 347 12.70 -3.24 -22.81
N ASP A 348 12.14 -2.45 -23.73
CA ASP A 348 12.34 -1.00 -23.68
C ASP A 348 12.14 -0.61 -22.20
N HIS A 349 13.16 0.02 -21.60
CA HIS A 349 13.10 0.40 -20.20
C HIS A 349 12.00 1.45 -19.94
N SER A 350 11.43 1.97 -21.03
CA SER A 350 10.33 2.91 -21.02
C SER A 350 9.00 2.24 -20.69
N VAL A 351 8.18 2.93 -19.91
CA VAL A 351 6.81 2.52 -19.57
C VAL A 351 5.83 3.64 -19.79
N SER A 352 4.59 3.28 -20.10
CA SER A 352 3.47 4.19 -20.25
C SER A 352 2.49 3.97 -19.09
N THR A 353 2.03 5.04 -18.46
CA THR A 353 0.99 4.98 -17.41
C THR A 353 -0.43 5.17 -17.94
N GLY A 354 -0.55 5.35 -19.27
CA GLY A 354 -1.82 5.52 -19.97
C GLY A 354 -2.66 4.24 -19.97
N GLU A 355 -3.78 4.29 -20.66
CA GLU A 355 -4.58 3.10 -20.89
C GLU A 355 -3.86 2.10 -21.80
N ALA A 356 -3.91 0.81 -21.46
CA ALA A 356 -3.24 -0.21 -22.26
C ALA A 356 -4.12 -0.65 -23.43
N THR A 357 -3.51 -0.83 -24.61
CA THR A 357 -4.16 -1.24 -25.85
C THR A 357 -3.42 -2.42 -26.48
N ILE A 358 -4.11 -3.18 -27.35
CA ILE A 358 -3.51 -4.28 -28.11
C ILE A 358 -2.51 -3.80 -29.18
N PHE A 359 -2.45 -2.49 -29.43
CA PHE A 359 -1.54 -1.86 -30.38
C PHE A 359 -0.43 -1.07 -29.68
N GLY A 360 -0.32 -1.19 -28.35
CA GLY A 360 0.65 -0.45 -27.56
C GLY A 360 2.09 -0.80 -27.91
N GLU A 361 2.99 0.15 -27.66
CA GLU A 361 4.39 0.08 -28.09
C GLU A 361 5.34 -0.31 -26.95
N ILE A 362 4.99 0.05 -25.72
CA ILE A 362 5.86 -0.07 -24.53
C ILE A 362 5.14 -0.71 -23.35
N GLY A 363 5.88 -1.08 -22.30
CA GLY A 363 5.29 -1.72 -21.11
C GLY A 363 4.34 -0.80 -20.35
N ARG A 364 3.41 -1.37 -19.59
CA ARG A 364 2.53 -0.61 -18.69
C ARG A 364 3.25 -0.30 -17.38
N GLY A 365 3.31 0.97 -17.01
CA GLY A 365 3.79 1.46 -15.72
C GLY A 365 2.65 1.59 -14.72
N GLU A 366 2.90 1.29 -13.44
CA GLU A 366 1.88 1.41 -12.39
C GLU A 366 2.48 1.79 -11.03
N PHE A 367 1.69 2.50 -10.22
CA PHE A 367 2.12 2.98 -8.89
C PHE A 367 1.43 2.23 -7.75
N GLU A 368 2.09 2.16 -6.59
CA GLU A 368 1.51 1.65 -5.34
C GLU A 368 1.87 2.62 -4.20
N ASN A 369 1.21 3.78 -4.19
CA ASN A 369 1.61 4.93 -3.37
C ASN A 369 0.89 5.00 -2.02
N VAL A 370 0.37 3.88 -1.53
CA VAL A 370 -0.21 3.79 -0.18
C VAL A 370 0.81 3.14 0.75
N HIS A 371 1.13 3.83 1.84
CA HIS A 371 1.77 3.24 2.99
C HIS A 371 0.75 3.25 4.13
N ASP A 372 0.10 2.10 4.34
CA ASP A 372 -0.92 1.95 5.36
C ASP A 372 -0.27 1.63 6.72
N ASP A 373 -0.39 2.59 7.64
CA ASP A 373 0.11 2.55 9.02
C ASP A 373 -1.03 2.39 10.04
N SER A 374 -2.19 1.91 9.60
CA SER A 374 -3.30 1.55 10.48
C SER A 374 -2.89 0.51 11.54
N ASP A 375 -3.43 0.64 12.75
CA ASP A 375 -3.19 -0.34 13.82
C ASP A 375 -4.02 -1.61 13.61
N ASP A 376 -3.33 -2.65 13.16
CA ASP A 376 -3.92 -3.95 12.79
C ASP A 376 -3.72 -5.04 13.84
N LEU A 377 -3.14 -4.70 15.00
CA LEU A 377 -2.68 -5.69 15.95
C LEU A 377 -3.81 -6.64 16.38
N ALA A 378 -5.02 -6.11 16.61
CA ALA A 378 -6.19 -6.88 17.00
C ALA A 378 -6.58 -7.95 15.95
N PHE A 379 -6.53 -7.63 14.66
CA PHE A 379 -6.85 -8.58 13.59
C PHE A 379 -5.87 -9.75 13.54
N PHE A 380 -4.57 -9.47 13.72
CA PHE A 380 -3.57 -10.53 13.74
C PHE A 380 -3.68 -11.39 15.00
N MET A 381 -3.99 -10.79 16.16
CA MET A 381 -4.18 -11.53 17.41
C MET A 381 -5.31 -12.57 17.28
N LYS A 382 -6.43 -12.20 16.65
CA LYS A 382 -7.57 -13.11 16.41
C LYS A 382 -7.19 -14.39 15.64
N ARG A 383 -6.15 -14.35 14.80
CA ARG A 383 -5.67 -15.53 14.04
C ARG A 383 -4.94 -16.56 14.92
N PHE A 384 -4.55 -16.16 16.13
CA PHE A 384 -3.84 -17.01 17.09
C PHE A 384 -4.68 -17.34 18.33
N GLU A 385 -6.00 -17.10 18.29
CA GLU A 385 -6.87 -17.17 19.47
C GLU A 385 -6.75 -18.52 20.21
N ALA A 386 -6.93 -19.64 19.50
CA ALA A 386 -6.81 -20.98 20.11
C ALA A 386 -5.44 -21.21 20.77
N PHE A 387 -4.36 -20.76 20.12
CA PHE A 387 -3.00 -20.86 20.67
C PHE A 387 -2.82 -19.99 21.91
N LYS A 388 -3.31 -18.75 21.86
CA LYS A 388 -3.25 -17.79 22.96
C LYS A 388 -4.00 -18.33 24.18
N VAL A 389 -5.23 -18.79 24.00
CA VAL A 389 -6.04 -19.39 25.07
C VAL A 389 -5.32 -20.59 25.69
N MET A 390 -4.74 -21.48 24.88
CA MET A 390 -3.99 -22.64 25.39
C MET A 390 -2.81 -22.21 26.28
N VAL A 391 -2.03 -21.22 25.85
CA VAL A 391 -0.90 -20.69 26.63
C VAL A 391 -1.36 -19.97 27.89
N GLU A 392 -2.43 -19.19 27.81
CA GLU A 392 -3.00 -18.44 28.94
C GLU A 392 -3.58 -19.38 30.01
N GLN A 393 -4.25 -20.47 29.60
CA GLN A 393 -4.72 -21.50 30.53
C GLN A 393 -3.56 -22.16 31.28
N PHE A 394 -2.49 -22.56 30.57
CA PHE A 394 -1.28 -23.10 31.20
C PHE A 394 -0.64 -22.08 32.14
N ALA A 395 -0.48 -20.83 31.69
CA ALA A 395 0.14 -19.79 32.50
C ALA A 395 -0.66 -19.51 33.78
N SER A 396 -1.99 -19.48 33.72
CA SER A 396 -2.87 -19.32 34.88
C SER A 396 -2.71 -20.47 35.89
N GLN A 397 -2.73 -21.72 35.41
CA GLN A 397 -2.53 -22.92 36.26
C GLN A 397 -1.21 -22.90 37.01
N HIS A 398 -0.17 -22.32 36.42
CA HIS A 398 1.18 -22.25 37.00
C HIS A 398 1.56 -20.88 37.56
N ARG A 399 0.62 -19.92 37.63
CA ARG A 399 0.82 -18.54 38.11
C ARG A 399 1.97 -17.80 37.40
N ILE A 400 2.06 -17.99 36.10
CA ILE A 400 3.06 -17.36 35.22
C ILE A 400 2.40 -16.16 34.52
N GLN A 401 3.16 -15.09 34.30
CA GLN A 401 2.76 -13.97 33.47
C GLN A 401 3.53 -14.03 32.15
N PRO A 402 2.92 -14.50 31.04
CA PRO A 402 3.58 -14.57 29.75
C PRO A 402 3.65 -13.20 29.10
N ILE A 403 4.74 -12.92 28.39
CA ILE A 403 4.89 -11.75 27.51
C ILE A 403 4.54 -12.21 26.10
N ILE A 404 3.53 -11.60 25.49
CA ILE A 404 3.01 -12.00 24.18
C ILE A 404 3.20 -10.87 23.17
N HIS A 405 3.82 -11.19 22.03
CA HIS A 405 4.03 -10.26 20.92
C HIS A 405 3.62 -10.90 19.60
N VAL A 406 3.04 -10.11 18.69
CA VAL A 406 2.77 -10.52 17.31
C VAL A 406 3.65 -9.70 16.37
N HIS A 407 4.30 -10.41 15.44
CA HIS A 407 5.25 -9.81 14.51
C HIS A 407 4.91 -10.17 13.08
N LYS A 408 4.93 -9.19 12.17
CA LYS A 408 4.87 -9.44 10.73
C LYS A 408 6.16 -10.15 10.27
N LEU A 409 6.04 -11.16 9.41
CA LEU A 409 7.21 -11.77 8.76
C LEU A 409 7.80 -10.81 7.71
N PRO A 410 9.13 -10.69 7.61
CA PRO A 410 9.76 -9.74 6.69
C PRO A 410 9.77 -10.28 5.26
N ALA A 411 9.67 -9.38 4.28
CA ALA A 411 9.99 -9.70 2.90
C ALA A 411 11.47 -10.10 2.77
N VAL A 412 11.75 -11.17 2.02
CA VAL A 412 13.11 -11.64 1.78
C VAL A 412 13.29 -12.01 0.32
N ASN A 413 14.20 -11.29 -0.36
CA ASN A 413 14.46 -11.45 -1.78
C ASN A 413 13.14 -11.38 -2.58
N ARG A 414 12.94 -12.30 -3.55
CA ARG A 414 11.71 -12.41 -4.35
C ARG A 414 10.63 -13.29 -3.70
N SER A 415 10.82 -13.75 -2.46
CA SER A 415 9.87 -14.63 -1.79
C SER A 415 8.63 -13.88 -1.31
N LYS A 416 7.45 -14.38 -1.67
CA LYS A 416 6.15 -13.85 -1.24
C LYS A 416 5.59 -14.54 0.01
N LEU A 417 6.34 -15.45 0.64
CA LEU A 417 5.86 -16.26 1.79
C LEU A 417 5.66 -15.45 3.08
N HIS A 418 6.14 -14.21 3.10
CA HIS A 418 5.82 -13.22 4.13
C HIS A 418 4.37 -12.71 4.07
N ARG A 419 3.59 -13.16 3.07
CA ARG A 419 2.16 -12.89 2.91
C ARG A 419 1.36 -14.19 2.85
N THR A 420 0.09 -14.12 3.21
CA THR A 420 -0.93 -15.16 3.02
C THR A 420 -1.55 -15.08 1.62
N HIS A 421 -2.27 -16.10 1.18
CA HIS A 421 -2.90 -16.14 -0.17
C HIS A 421 -3.89 -15.00 -0.44
N ASP A 422 -4.57 -14.54 0.59
CA ASP A 422 -5.48 -13.37 0.56
C ASP A 422 -4.74 -12.02 0.48
N GLY A 423 -3.39 -12.04 0.47
CA GLY A 423 -2.54 -10.86 0.39
C GLY A 423 -2.25 -10.17 1.73
N ASN A 424 -2.74 -10.69 2.85
CA ASN A 424 -2.43 -10.15 4.17
C ASN A 424 -0.98 -10.50 4.62
N PRO A 425 -0.37 -9.72 5.53
CA PRO A 425 0.91 -10.09 6.14
C PRO A 425 0.77 -11.42 6.87
N ARG A 426 1.72 -12.33 6.65
CA ARG A 426 1.85 -13.52 7.46
C ARG A 426 2.55 -13.15 8.76
N CYS A 427 1.94 -13.46 9.88
CA CYS A 427 2.46 -13.11 11.20
C CYS A 427 3.08 -14.32 11.91
N ILE A 428 3.88 -14.03 12.93
CA ILE A 428 4.37 -14.98 13.93
C ILE A 428 4.03 -14.41 15.30
N ILE A 429 3.37 -15.21 16.14
CA ILE A 429 3.18 -14.88 17.55
C ILE A 429 4.34 -15.49 18.35
N GLU A 430 4.83 -14.69 19.29
CA GLU A 430 5.92 -14.99 20.21
C GLU A 430 5.39 -14.88 21.63
N VAL A 431 5.57 -15.94 22.40
CA VAL A 431 5.29 -15.96 23.83
C VAL A 431 6.58 -16.21 24.58
N GLN A 432 6.98 -15.28 25.44
CA GLN A 432 8.10 -15.46 26.36
C GLN A 432 7.56 -15.72 27.77
N LEU A 433 8.02 -16.79 28.42
CA LEU A 433 7.60 -17.11 29.78
C LEU A 433 8.72 -17.78 30.59
N SER A 434 8.59 -17.72 31.92
CA SER A 434 9.47 -18.43 32.83
C SER A 434 8.71 -19.55 33.55
N PHE A 435 9.23 -20.77 33.47
CA PHE A 435 8.63 -21.94 34.10
C PHE A 435 9.73 -22.75 34.80
N GLN A 436 9.52 -23.10 36.07
CA GLN A 436 10.48 -23.86 36.89
C GLN A 436 11.92 -23.31 36.85
N GLY A 437 12.06 -21.97 36.86
CA GLY A 437 13.38 -21.30 36.82
C GLY A 437 14.10 -21.34 35.47
N LYS A 438 13.45 -21.82 34.41
CA LYS A 438 13.96 -21.80 33.02
C LYS A 438 13.15 -20.82 32.18
N LYS A 439 13.82 -20.23 31.19
CA LYS A 439 13.22 -19.26 30.25
C LYS A 439 12.84 -19.97 28.95
N PHE A 440 11.63 -19.72 28.48
CA PHE A 440 11.09 -20.32 27.27
C PHE A 440 10.58 -19.27 26.30
N VAL A 441 10.75 -19.55 25.01
CA VAL A 441 10.11 -18.84 23.90
C VAL A 441 9.28 -19.83 23.11
N ILE A 442 7.99 -19.53 22.95
CA ILE A 442 7.04 -20.33 22.19
C ILE A 442 6.60 -19.54 20.97
N LEU A 443 6.63 -20.20 19.81
CA LEU A 443 6.45 -19.56 18.52
C LEU A 443 5.44 -20.32 17.68
N GLU A 444 4.52 -19.56 17.10
CA GLU A 444 3.45 -20.06 16.25
C GLU A 444 3.31 -19.14 15.02
N ILE A 445 3.19 -19.73 13.83
CA ILE A 445 3.14 -18.97 12.57
C ILE A 445 1.71 -19.01 12.03
N ASP A 446 1.24 -17.87 11.52
CA ASP A 446 -0.04 -17.78 10.83
C ASP A 446 -0.05 -18.74 9.62
N THR A 447 -0.87 -19.78 9.72
CA THR A 447 -1.11 -20.79 8.69
C THR A 447 -2.56 -20.80 8.20
N SER A 448 -3.31 -19.71 8.45
CA SER A 448 -4.74 -19.57 8.10
C SER A 448 -5.05 -19.82 6.63
N ASP A 449 -4.11 -19.58 5.72
CA ASP A 449 -4.25 -19.84 4.29
C ASP A 449 -4.01 -21.30 3.88
N ASN A 450 -3.72 -22.18 4.86
CA ASN A 450 -3.46 -23.60 4.68
C ASN A 450 -2.36 -23.90 3.65
N LEU A 451 -1.42 -22.96 3.46
CA LEU A 451 -0.32 -23.13 2.51
C LEU A 451 0.58 -24.31 2.92
N LYS A 452 0.85 -24.43 4.21
CA LYS A 452 1.70 -25.48 4.75
C LYS A 452 1.48 -25.67 6.26
N PRO A 453 1.22 -26.90 6.72
CA PRO A 453 1.14 -27.16 8.14
C PRO A 453 2.52 -27.01 8.77
N LEU A 454 2.57 -26.36 9.93
CA LEU A 454 3.79 -26.19 10.71
C LEU A 454 3.45 -26.39 12.18
N SER A 455 4.23 -27.22 12.86
CA SER A 455 4.11 -27.46 14.31
C SER A 455 4.39 -26.19 15.12
N THR A 456 3.92 -26.10 16.37
CA THR A 456 4.39 -25.09 17.32
C THR A 456 5.86 -25.36 17.68
N LEU A 457 6.68 -24.30 17.82
CA LEU A 457 8.07 -24.38 18.24
C LEU A 457 8.23 -23.87 19.68
N ILE A 458 8.95 -24.62 20.50
CA ILE A 458 9.36 -24.24 21.86
C ILE A 458 10.88 -24.20 21.90
N LEU A 459 11.42 -23.11 22.41
CA LEU A 459 12.85 -22.90 22.65
C LEU A 459 13.07 -22.70 24.15
N LYS A 460 13.88 -23.55 24.77
CA LYS A 460 14.48 -23.24 26.07
C LYS A 460 15.71 -22.38 25.82
N ILE A 461 15.62 -21.11 26.17
CA ILE A 461 16.69 -20.12 25.96
C ILE A 461 17.51 -19.94 27.23
N SER A 462 18.80 -19.66 27.07
CA SER A 462 19.68 -19.28 28.19
C SER A 462 19.47 -17.82 28.60
N ASP A 463 19.25 -16.95 27.60
CA ASP A 463 19.20 -15.51 27.78
C ASP A 463 18.15 -14.87 26.86
N THR A 464 17.35 -13.96 27.44
CA THR A 464 16.29 -13.23 26.75
C THR A 464 16.86 -12.16 25.81
N ASP A 465 17.95 -11.51 26.19
CA ASP A 465 18.55 -10.42 25.42
C ASP A 465 19.23 -10.96 24.15
N ILE A 466 19.91 -12.10 24.29
CA ILE A 466 20.48 -12.84 23.14
C ILE A 466 19.36 -13.24 22.17
N TRP A 467 18.23 -13.73 22.69
CA TRP A 467 17.08 -14.08 21.87
C TRP A 467 16.51 -12.86 21.15
N ASN A 468 16.25 -11.78 21.88
CA ASN A 468 15.68 -10.54 21.32
C ASN A 468 16.57 -9.97 20.21
N ALA A 469 17.90 -9.99 20.39
CA ALA A 469 18.85 -9.58 19.35
C ALA A 469 18.85 -10.52 18.13
N HIS A 470 18.64 -11.82 18.33
CA HIS A 470 18.62 -12.82 17.25
C HIS A 470 17.28 -12.88 16.49
N PHE A 471 16.16 -12.53 17.14
CA PHE A 471 14.82 -12.74 16.61
C PHE A 471 14.53 -12.10 15.23
N PRO A 472 15.03 -10.89 14.90
CA PRO A 472 14.91 -10.34 13.54
C PRO A 472 15.55 -11.24 12.46
N THR A 473 16.70 -11.84 12.76
CA THR A 473 17.38 -12.78 11.86
C THR A 473 16.61 -14.09 11.76
N PHE A 474 16.09 -14.59 12.88
CA PHE A 474 15.24 -15.78 12.93
C PHE A 474 14.01 -15.66 12.01
N ARG A 475 13.29 -14.52 12.05
CA ARG A 475 12.14 -14.25 11.17
C ARG A 475 12.52 -14.29 9.69
N LYS A 476 13.66 -13.72 9.31
CA LYS A 476 14.17 -13.80 7.93
C LYS A 476 14.48 -15.24 7.52
N GLN A 477 15.04 -16.06 8.42
CA GLN A 477 15.36 -17.47 8.14
C GLN A 477 14.10 -18.30 7.87
N ILE A 478 13.02 -18.08 8.61
CA ILE A 478 11.73 -18.76 8.37
C ILE A 478 11.28 -18.59 6.92
N VAL A 479 11.30 -17.34 6.44
CA VAL A 479 10.89 -17.00 5.06
C VAL A 479 11.87 -17.59 4.04
N LYS A 480 13.19 -17.50 4.27
CA LYS A 480 14.22 -18.11 3.40
C LYS A 480 14.07 -19.63 3.30
N ARG A 481 13.65 -20.29 4.38
CA ARG A 481 13.49 -21.74 4.46
C ARG A 481 12.10 -22.22 4.04
N SER A 482 11.33 -21.36 3.37
CA SER A 482 10.00 -21.66 2.86
C SER A 482 9.03 -22.13 3.95
N LEU A 483 8.85 -21.27 4.97
CA LEU A 483 8.00 -21.50 6.13
C LEU A 483 8.38 -22.82 6.83
N ARG A 484 9.62 -22.88 7.33
CA ARG A 484 10.13 -23.97 8.16
C ARG A 484 10.86 -23.39 9.35
N TRP A 485 10.75 -24.06 10.49
CA TRP A 485 11.58 -23.74 11.64
C TRP A 485 13.08 -23.90 11.30
N PRO A 486 13.93 -23.00 11.81
CA PRO A 486 15.37 -23.21 11.81
C PRO A 486 15.75 -24.54 12.49
N THR A 487 16.85 -25.13 12.02
CA THR A 487 17.37 -26.42 12.49
C THR A 487 17.94 -26.33 13.90
N ALA A 488 18.05 -27.47 14.60
CA ALA A 488 18.69 -27.50 15.93
C ALA A 488 20.13 -26.97 15.88
N LYS A 489 20.91 -27.38 14.86
CA LYS A 489 22.26 -26.87 14.61
C LYS A 489 22.33 -25.34 14.47
N SER A 490 21.32 -24.71 13.84
CA SER A 490 21.32 -23.25 13.66
C SER A 490 20.85 -22.48 14.89
N LEU A 491 20.34 -23.18 15.92
CA LEU A 491 19.84 -22.58 17.16
C LEU A 491 20.67 -23.03 18.38
N GLN A 492 21.76 -23.78 18.18
CA GLN A 492 22.55 -24.37 19.25
C GLN A 492 23.09 -23.33 20.25
N ASP A 493 23.46 -22.14 19.76
CA ASP A 493 24.00 -21.03 20.56
C ASP A 493 22.89 -20.18 21.22
N ILE A 494 21.63 -20.45 20.86
CA ILE A 494 20.45 -19.74 21.36
C ILE A 494 19.75 -20.58 22.44
N GLY A 495 19.59 -21.88 22.20
CA GLY A 495 18.85 -22.75 23.10
C GLY A 495 18.49 -24.12 22.55
N ILE A 496 17.76 -24.88 23.36
CA ILE A 496 17.31 -26.23 23.01
C ILE A 496 15.92 -26.13 22.38
N ARG A 497 15.78 -26.62 21.14
CA ARG A 497 14.50 -26.63 20.43
C ARG A 497 13.70 -27.91 20.61
N LYS A 498 12.39 -27.78 20.76
CA LYS A 498 11.40 -28.85 20.53
C LYS A 498 10.21 -28.33 19.75
N THR A 499 9.50 -29.24 19.09
CA THR A 499 8.31 -28.95 18.31
C THR A 499 7.22 -29.95 18.65
N PHE A 500 5.97 -29.52 18.62
CA PHE A 500 4.82 -30.42 18.81
C PHE A 500 3.68 -30.05 17.85
N ASN A 501 2.94 -31.06 17.44
CA ASN A 501 1.94 -30.91 16.38
C ASN A 501 0.61 -30.39 16.93
N HIS A 502 -0.04 -29.55 16.14
CA HIS A 502 -1.40 -29.08 16.38
C HIS A 502 -2.43 -30.22 16.43
N PRO A 503 -3.54 -29.99 17.15
CA PRO A 503 -4.82 -30.65 16.92
C PRO A 503 -5.21 -30.64 15.44
N ARG A 504 -5.95 -31.66 15.03
CA ARG A 504 -6.68 -31.63 13.76
C ARG A 504 -7.82 -30.61 13.90
N ASN A 505 -8.10 -29.87 12.83
CA ASN A 505 -9.21 -28.90 12.77
C ASN A 505 -9.19 -27.78 13.83
N LEU A 506 -8.02 -27.19 14.09
CA LEU A 506 -7.82 -26.09 15.06
C LEU A 506 -8.82 -24.91 14.93
N VAL A 507 -9.35 -24.66 13.73
CA VAL A 507 -10.20 -23.50 13.42
C VAL A 507 -11.64 -23.65 13.94
N GLU A 508 -12.13 -24.88 14.11
CA GLU A 508 -13.51 -25.18 14.53
C GLU A 508 -13.60 -25.70 15.98
N MET A 509 -12.46 -25.73 16.68
CA MET A 509 -12.33 -26.41 17.96
C MET A 509 -12.66 -25.47 19.13
N ALA A 510 -13.48 -25.93 20.05
CA ALA A 510 -13.85 -25.22 21.27
C ALA A 510 -12.92 -25.58 22.43
N GLU A 511 -12.81 -24.69 23.45
CA GLU A 511 -12.00 -24.94 24.65
C GLU A 511 -12.44 -26.18 25.44
N SER A 512 -13.72 -26.55 25.34
CA SER A 512 -14.30 -27.73 25.98
C SER A 512 -13.83 -29.04 25.36
N ASP A 513 -13.31 -29.00 24.13
CA ASP A 513 -12.99 -30.19 23.35
C ASP A 513 -11.80 -30.94 23.95
N GLU A 514 -11.90 -32.26 24.02
CA GLU A 514 -10.81 -33.09 24.54
C GLU A 514 -9.52 -32.97 23.72
N GLU A 515 -9.62 -32.67 22.43
CA GLU A 515 -8.44 -32.45 21.59
C GLU A 515 -7.69 -31.16 21.98
N PHE A 516 -8.43 -30.10 22.37
CA PHE A 516 -7.86 -28.86 22.89
C PHE A 516 -7.17 -29.08 24.24
N LYS A 517 -7.85 -29.78 25.18
CA LYS A 517 -7.25 -30.11 26.49
C LYS A 517 -5.99 -30.96 26.35
N ASN A 518 -6.02 -31.94 25.44
CA ASN A 518 -4.84 -32.77 25.14
C ASN A 518 -3.70 -31.95 24.50
N TRP A 519 -4.01 -30.88 23.77
CA TRP A 519 -3.00 -29.96 23.26
C TRP A 519 -2.31 -29.19 24.39
N GLY A 520 -3.07 -28.63 25.33
CA GLY A 520 -2.54 -27.97 26.53
C GLY A 520 -1.71 -28.91 27.41
N ARG A 521 -2.14 -30.16 27.57
CA ARG A 521 -1.37 -31.17 28.30
C ARG A 521 -0.02 -31.47 27.62
N ARG A 522 -0.02 -31.72 26.31
CA ARG A 522 1.22 -31.95 25.55
C ARG A 522 2.14 -30.73 25.59
N PHE A 523 1.59 -29.53 25.62
CA PHE A 523 2.36 -28.30 25.78
C PHE A 523 3.13 -28.30 27.11
N GLY A 524 2.45 -28.58 28.23
CA GLY A 524 3.08 -28.70 29.55
C GLY A 524 4.13 -29.82 29.60
N GLU A 525 3.81 -31.01 29.10
CA GLU A 525 4.73 -32.15 29.02
C GLU A 525 6.02 -31.79 28.26
N VAL A 526 5.92 -31.04 27.16
CA VAL A 526 7.10 -30.61 26.38
C VAL A 526 7.97 -29.63 27.16
N LEU A 527 7.37 -28.67 27.88
CA LEU A 527 8.11 -27.74 28.74
C LEU A 527 8.84 -28.48 29.86
N GLU A 528 8.19 -29.47 30.49
CA GLU A 528 8.80 -30.32 31.52
C GLU A 528 9.94 -31.18 30.96
N THR A 529 9.82 -31.71 29.74
CA THR A 529 10.94 -32.48 29.13
C THR A 529 12.17 -31.64 28.82
N LEU A 530 12.02 -30.32 28.82
CA LEU A 530 13.11 -29.37 28.62
C LEU A 530 13.63 -28.81 29.94
N TYR A 531 13.10 -29.20 31.10
CA TYR A 531 13.60 -28.82 32.43
C TYR A 531 15.12 -28.99 32.57
#